data_AF-A0ABD2Q4R7-F1
#
_entry.id   AF-A0ABD2Q4R7-F1
#
_cell.length_a   1.000
_cell.length_b   1.000
_cell.length_c   1.000
_cell.angle_alpha   90.00
_cell.angle_beta   90.00
_cell.angle_gamma   90.00
#
_symmetry.space_group_name_H-M   'P 1'
#
loop_
_entity.id
_entity.type
_entity.pdbx_description
1 polymer ?
#
loop_
_entity_poly.entity_id
_entity_poly.type
_entity_poly.pdbx_seq_one_letter_code
_entity_poly.pdbx_strand_id
1 'polypeptide(L)'
;MDNLNLNNIIGCLSEQSLRNIISLNISGTSIMSESRVPIVVSIGWFKSLNILNVSRTEVTTSSLQIIVKDLSQLTYLDISRTKVEDISVLLDIKDRLKSLVMHRIETSSFDNVLSVIVQLHKLRYLDASDKPKIFSRMRNVDLLILPETLPDLIKIDLSGNPFGLNIDDAKQLVENHPNLEFCGFTSWVGNSEKELEELYKLSLCYPKITMLGDRGEELLYNTVTYCRDRASYLLNAFQSIFEATNYLETHKPELLAAVLAVMRIHARRMDLMLAGTAVIYNLTKSELCNRYPLELLNRAVRVSLTAMEKFPKNQQLYKNCLLTICSDHVLHETKFSCKQCCELVFHSLLQFDDTHMNRMGVAIISILAAEIATSDLRDIARDPNRIKCLLSYVAEKCLLQTDIRMTPTHEEEMECLHSDLEPITLPPQRRFVASSVPQYFSRMQVRRSGSPSFDATLRFTLSALWNLTDECPEACQRFVSNGGLFIFEKMLYRFRDQDIERRDHVYTKCLGLLNNVAEVEATGHYLMKDNLMNFFLKMLRHPSIQISYFAAGILAHLTCLPEQTWINKLDGFVTKESCIRQLGQAVCSWSQPHYEMVAYRSFKPFEALIFHQDSRLEIQLWAVWAINHITTRK
;
A
#
# COMPACT_ATOMS: atom_id res chain seq x y z
N MET A 1 31.82 -0.72 -14.71
CA MET A 1 32.78 -1.84 -14.89
C MET A 1 32.94 -2.03 -16.39
N ASP A 2 33.38 -1.00 -17.11
CA ASP A 2 32.95 -0.87 -18.52
C ASP A 2 33.93 -1.49 -19.52
N ASN A 3 34.95 -2.20 -19.03
CA ASN A 3 36.01 -2.81 -19.85
C ASN A 3 36.23 -4.32 -19.57
N LEU A 4 35.28 -5.04 -18.96
CA LEU A 4 35.41 -6.50 -18.79
C LEU A 4 34.74 -7.21 -19.97
N ASN A 5 35.54 -7.65 -20.95
CA ASN A 5 35.07 -8.49 -22.07
C ASN A 5 35.60 -9.93 -21.93
N LEU A 6 35.05 -10.85 -22.72
CA LEU A 6 35.40 -12.28 -22.66
C LEU A 6 36.90 -12.56 -22.83
N ASN A 7 37.60 -11.80 -23.69
CA ASN A 7 39.05 -11.95 -23.89
C ASN A 7 39.86 -11.55 -22.66
N ASN A 8 39.44 -10.50 -21.95
CA ASN A 8 40.11 -10.08 -20.72
C ASN A 8 40.01 -11.16 -19.65
N ILE A 9 38.87 -11.86 -19.58
CA ILE A 9 38.65 -12.98 -18.67
C ILE A 9 39.52 -14.18 -19.10
N ILE A 10 39.48 -14.55 -20.38
CA ILE A 10 40.23 -15.70 -20.92
C ILE A 10 41.75 -15.48 -20.79
N GLY A 11 42.24 -14.26 -21.04
CA GLY A 11 43.66 -13.92 -20.92
C GLY A 11 44.21 -14.01 -19.49
N CYS A 12 43.34 -14.03 -18.49
CA CYS A 12 43.72 -14.25 -17.09
C CYS A 12 43.79 -15.74 -16.70
N LEU A 13 43.40 -16.66 -17.60
CA LEU A 13 43.38 -18.09 -17.33
C LEU A 13 44.67 -18.76 -17.77
N SER A 14 45.17 -19.69 -16.94
CA SER A 14 46.28 -20.56 -17.32
C SER A 14 45.85 -21.56 -18.40
N GLU A 15 46.79 -22.11 -19.17
CA GLU A 15 46.48 -23.20 -20.11
C GLU A 15 45.79 -24.39 -19.44
N GLN A 16 46.18 -24.71 -18.20
CA GLN A 16 45.57 -25.77 -17.42
C GLN A 16 44.10 -25.46 -17.10
N SER A 17 43.79 -24.20 -16.80
CA SER A 17 42.41 -23.75 -16.58
C SER A 17 41.58 -23.88 -17.87
N LEU A 18 42.12 -23.41 -19.01
CA LEU A 18 41.45 -23.50 -20.31
C LEU A 18 41.11 -24.96 -20.69
N ARG A 19 42.01 -25.91 -20.40
CA ARG A 19 41.79 -27.34 -20.72
C ARG A 19 40.82 -28.05 -19.77
N ASN A 20 40.59 -27.56 -18.55
CA ASN A 20 39.83 -28.29 -17.53
C ASN A 20 38.49 -27.66 -17.15
N ILE A 21 38.17 -26.44 -17.61
CA ILE A 21 36.87 -25.84 -17.34
C ILE A 21 35.77 -26.65 -18.07
N ILE A 22 34.82 -27.16 -17.28
CA ILE A 22 33.69 -27.99 -17.74
C ILE A 22 32.42 -27.15 -17.92
N SER A 23 32.28 -26.07 -17.17
CA SER A 23 31.12 -25.18 -17.22
C SER A 23 31.53 -23.72 -17.31
N LEU A 24 30.92 -23.00 -18.25
CA LEU A 24 31.15 -21.58 -18.48
C LEU A 24 29.81 -20.87 -18.60
N ASN A 25 29.59 -19.88 -17.74
CA ASN A 25 28.43 -19.00 -17.80
C ASN A 25 28.91 -17.56 -18.03
N ILE A 26 28.58 -17.02 -19.19
CA ILE A 26 28.88 -15.64 -19.59
C ILE A 26 27.61 -14.84 -19.85
N SER A 27 26.49 -15.27 -19.26
CA SER A 27 25.19 -14.62 -19.45
C SER A 27 25.25 -13.12 -19.17
N GLY A 28 24.71 -12.31 -20.08
CA GLY A 28 24.69 -10.86 -19.96
C GLY A 28 26.06 -10.17 -20.09
N THR A 29 27.14 -10.92 -20.39
CA THR A 29 28.47 -10.36 -20.65
C THR A 29 28.61 -10.08 -22.14
N SER A 30 29.06 -8.87 -22.51
CA SER A 30 29.28 -8.57 -23.92
C SER A 30 30.42 -9.42 -24.49
N ILE A 31 30.15 -10.05 -25.62
CA ILE A 31 31.16 -10.83 -26.36
C ILE A 31 31.82 -10.00 -27.47
N MET A 32 31.52 -8.70 -27.56
CA MET A 32 32.02 -7.84 -28.62
C MET A 32 33.42 -7.31 -28.28
N SER A 33 34.31 -7.29 -29.28
CA SER A 33 35.60 -6.57 -29.23
C SER A 33 35.42 -5.05 -29.35
N GLU A 34 36.48 -4.29 -29.10
CA GLU A 34 36.52 -2.83 -29.35
C GLU A 34 36.18 -2.47 -30.80
N SER A 35 36.51 -3.36 -31.75
CA SER A 35 36.15 -3.27 -33.16
C SER A 35 34.75 -3.81 -33.50
N ARG A 36 33.91 -4.12 -32.50
CA ARG A 36 32.54 -4.67 -32.63
C ARG A 36 32.44 -6.01 -33.37
N VAL A 37 33.46 -6.85 -33.27
CA VAL A 37 33.44 -8.24 -33.78
C VAL A 37 33.20 -9.20 -32.61
N PRO A 38 32.28 -10.18 -32.72
CA PRO A 38 32.06 -11.19 -31.68
C PRO A 38 33.32 -12.05 -31.45
N ILE A 39 33.79 -12.09 -30.21
CA ILE A 39 34.98 -12.82 -29.79
C ILE A 39 34.60 -14.26 -29.42
N VAL A 40 34.11 -15.01 -30.41
CA VAL A 40 33.57 -16.35 -30.18
C VAL A 40 34.66 -17.43 -30.34
N VAL A 41 35.70 -17.14 -31.12
CA VAL A 41 36.83 -18.06 -31.38
C VAL A 41 37.55 -18.46 -30.10
N SER A 42 37.69 -17.52 -29.14
CA SER A 42 38.35 -17.79 -27.86
C SER A 42 37.60 -18.83 -27.01
N ILE A 43 36.29 -19.02 -27.23
CA ILE A 43 35.51 -20.07 -26.56
C ILE A 43 35.98 -21.46 -27.00
N GLY A 44 36.45 -21.60 -28.25
CA GLY A 44 37.00 -22.85 -28.77
C GLY A 44 38.26 -23.32 -28.05
N TRP A 45 38.88 -22.51 -27.20
CA TRP A 45 40.02 -22.91 -26.37
C TRP A 45 39.62 -23.83 -25.21
N PHE A 46 38.35 -23.84 -24.79
CA PHE A 46 37.87 -24.67 -23.70
C PHE A 46 37.54 -26.10 -24.17
N LYS A 47 38.56 -26.95 -24.30
CA LYS A 47 38.42 -28.28 -24.92
C LYS A 47 37.57 -29.29 -24.13
N SER A 48 37.49 -29.15 -22.80
CA SER A 48 36.66 -29.99 -21.93
C SER A 48 35.29 -29.40 -21.61
N LEU A 49 34.91 -28.29 -22.27
CA LEU A 49 33.67 -27.59 -21.96
C LEU A 49 32.45 -28.42 -22.33
N ASN A 50 31.60 -28.65 -21.34
CA ASN A 50 30.40 -29.46 -21.47
C ASN A 50 29.14 -28.60 -21.33
N ILE A 51 29.18 -27.59 -20.48
CA ILE A 51 28.06 -26.69 -20.17
C ILE A 51 28.43 -25.28 -20.58
N LEU A 52 27.66 -24.71 -21.52
CA LEU A 52 27.84 -23.33 -21.95
C LEU A 52 26.54 -22.53 -21.82
N ASN A 53 26.60 -21.42 -21.10
CA ASN A 53 25.53 -20.42 -21.05
C ASN A 53 26.02 -19.10 -21.67
N VAL A 54 25.44 -18.76 -22.83
CA VAL A 54 25.67 -17.51 -23.56
C VAL A 54 24.40 -16.66 -23.65
N SER A 55 23.44 -16.89 -22.75
CA SER A 55 22.17 -16.16 -22.77
C SER A 55 22.36 -14.65 -22.59
N ARG A 56 21.48 -13.83 -23.19
CA ARG A 56 21.52 -12.36 -23.09
C ARG A 56 22.85 -11.75 -23.59
N THR A 57 23.50 -12.40 -24.55
CA THR A 57 24.70 -11.89 -25.24
C THR A 57 24.41 -11.64 -26.72
N GLU A 58 25.39 -11.11 -27.44
CA GLU A 58 25.30 -10.79 -28.87
C GLU A 58 25.57 -12.00 -29.80
N VAL A 59 25.56 -13.24 -29.29
CA VAL A 59 25.75 -14.47 -30.09
C VAL A 59 24.76 -14.49 -31.26
N THR A 60 25.29 -14.70 -32.47
CA THR A 60 24.57 -14.83 -33.73
C THR A 60 24.57 -16.27 -34.25
N THR A 61 23.84 -16.57 -35.32
CA THR A 61 23.90 -17.86 -36.03
C THR A 61 25.35 -18.26 -36.40
N SER A 62 26.16 -17.33 -36.92
CA SER A 62 27.57 -17.60 -37.25
C SER A 62 28.42 -17.89 -36.02
N SER A 63 28.11 -17.23 -34.90
CA SER A 63 28.76 -17.49 -33.62
C SER A 63 28.46 -18.91 -33.13
N LEU A 64 27.19 -19.32 -33.23
CA LEU A 64 26.75 -20.66 -32.85
C LEU A 64 27.48 -21.75 -33.68
N GLN A 65 27.69 -21.51 -34.97
CA GLN A 65 28.43 -22.44 -35.83
C GLN A 65 29.86 -22.67 -35.34
N ILE A 66 30.55 -21.61 -34.92
CA ILE A 66 31.91 -21.70 -34.35
C ILE A 66 31.89 -22.49 -33.04
N ILE A 67 30.97 -22.15 -32.14
CA ILE A 67 30.81 -22.82 -30.83
C ILE A 67 30.62 -24.33 -31.02
N VAL A 68 29.69 -24.71 -31.90
CA VAL A 68 29.37 -26.12 -32.15
C VAL A 68 30.55 -26.88 -32.74
N LYS A 69 31.27 -26.26 -33.69
CA LYS A 69 32.42 -26.85 -34.35
C LYS A 69 33.59 -27.06 -33.39
N ASP A 70 33.86 -26.08 -32.53
CA ASP A 70 35.06 -26.09 -31.68
C ASP A 70 34.86 -26.84 -30.35
N LEU A 71 33.62 -26.95 -29.87
CA LEU A 71 33.29 -27.61 -28.59
C LEU A 71 32.79 -29.04 -28.78
N SER A 72 33.73 -29.97 -28.83
CA SER A 72 33.46 -31.40 -29.05
C SER A 72 32.72 -32.11 -27.91
N GLN A 73 32.76 -31.58 -26.68
CA GLN A 73 32.18 -32.20 -25.48
C GLN A 73 30.88 -31.53 -24.98
N LEU A 74 30.36 -30.56 -25.74
CA LEU A 74 29.19 -29.78 -25.35
C LEU A 74 27.94 -30.68 -25.22
N THR A 75 27.32 -30.70 -24.04
CA THR A 75 26.04 -31.40 -23.81
C THR A 75 24.92 -30.50 -23.28
N TYR A 76 25.26 -29.31 -22.74
CA TYR A 76 24.30 -28.30 -22.34
C TYR A 76 24.61 -26.98 -23.04
N LEU A 77 23.59 -26.37 -23.66
CA LEU A 77 23.69 -25.08 -24.31
C LEU A 77 22.49 -24.19 -23.95
N ASP A 78 22.78 -22.97 -23.48
CA ASP A 78 21.78 -21.92 -23.29
C ASP A 78 22.10 -20.71 -24.18
N ILE A 79 21.24 -20.51 -25.18
CA ILE A 79 21.26 -19.43 -26.17
C ILE A 79 20.09 -18.46 -25.98
N SER A 80 19.45 -18.44 -24.81
CA SER A 80 18.27 -17.61 -24.56
C SER A 80 18.55 -16.12 -24.76
N ARG A 81 17.61 -15.38 -25.38
CA ARG A 81 17.72 -13.93 -25.62
C ARG A 81 19.02 -13.54 -26.34
N THR A 82 19.41 -14.33 -27.34
CA THR A 82 20.51 -14.06 -28.26
C THR A 82 19.98 -13.74 -29.66
N LYS A 83 20.87 -13.34 -30.56
CA LYS A 83 20.56 -13.02 -31.97
C LYS A 83 20.67 -14.24 -32.89
N VAL A 84 20.48 -15.44 -32.34
CA VAL A 84 20.48 -16.68 -33.12
C VAL A 84 19.14 -16.77 -33.86
N GLU A 85 19.21 -16.89 -35.19
CA GLU A 85 18.02 -17.00 -36.04
C GLU A 85 17.79 -18.44 -36.51
N ASP A 86 18.88 -19.21 -36.67
CA ASP A 86 18.90 -20.58 -37.17
C ASP A 86 19.76 -21.46 -36.27
N ILE A 87 19.22 -22.62 -35.90
CA ILE A 87 19.85 -23.61 -35.02
C ILE A 87 20.26 -24.88 -35.75
N SER A 88 20.16 -24.94 -37.09
CA SER A 88 20.45 -26.14 -37.90
C SER A 88 21.82 -26.75 -37.63
N VAL A 89 22.81 -25.93 -37.27
CA VAL A 89 24.16 -26.41 -36.92
C VAL A 89 24.18 -27.33 -35.68
N LEU A 90 23.16 -27.28 -34.81
CA LEU A 90 23.05 -28.20 -33.68
C LEU A 90 22.89 -29.67 -34.11
N LEU A 91 22.50 -29.93 -35.36
CA LEU A 91 22.45 -31.29 -35.91
C LEU A 91 23.82 -31.97 -35.94
N ASP A 92 24.91 -31.20 -36.00
CA ASP A 92 26.29 -31.71 -35.94
C ASP A 92 26.61 -32.32 -34.56
N ILE A 93 25.78 -32.03 -33.54
CA ILE A 93 25.97 -32.47 -32.14
C ILE A 93 24.75 -33.18 -31.58
N LYS A 94 23.82 -33.61 -32.43
CA LYS A 94 22.56 -34.28 -32.07
C LYS A 94 22.75 -35.53 -31.22
N ASP A 95 23.88 -36.23 -31.39
CA ASP A 95 24.19 -37.47 -30.68
C ASP A 95 24.77 -37.27 -29.28
N ARG A 96 24.97 -36.00 -28.85
CA ARG A 96 25.52 -35.67 -27.52
C ARG A 96 24.81 -34.55 -26.78
N LEU A 97 24.09 -33.65 -27.48
CA LEU A 97 23.38 -32.55 -26.85
C LEU A 97 22.21 -33.08 -26.00
N LYS A 98 22.26 -32.83 -24.70
CA LYS A 98 21.27 -33.27 -23.71
C LYS A 98 20.35 -32.15 -23.23
N SER A 99 20.81 -30.91 -23.30
CA SER A 99 20.04 -29.76 -22.83
C SER A 99 20.18 -28.58 -23.78
N LEU A 100 19.04 -28.04 -24.19
CA LEU A 100 18.95 -26.86 -25.03
C LEU A 100 17.95 -25.87 -24.42
N VAL A 101 18.44 -24.68 -24.08
CA VAL A 101 17.61 -23.56 -23.63
C VAL A 101 17.72 -22.44 -24.64
N MET A 102 16.61 -22.06 -25.23
CA MET A 102 16.55 -21.06 -26.30
C MET A 102 15.37 -20.10 -26.10
N HIS A 103 15.14 -19.71 -24.84
CA HIS A 103 14.06 -18.81 -24.49
C HIS A 103 14.23 -17.46 -25.21
N ARG A 104 13.24 -17.08 -26.03
CA ARG A 104 13.20 -15.80 -26.80
C ARG A 104 14.44 -15.55 -27.67
N ILE A 105 14.79 -16.50 -28.53
CA ILE A 105 15.74 -16.25 -29.64
C ILE A 105 15.13 -15.38 -30.74
N GLU A 106 15.94 -14.68 -31.54
CA GLU A 106 15.50 -13.77 -32.61
C GLU A 106 15.16 -14.50 -33.93
N THR A 107 14.52 -15.66 -33.86
CA THR A 107 14.16 -16.42 -35.08
C THR A 107 12.92 -15.86 -35.78
N SER A 108 12.94 -15.85 -37.12
CA SER A 108 11.80 -15.55 -37.98
C SER A 108 11.02 -16.80 -38.41
N SER A 109 11.60 -18.00 -38.25
CA SER A 109 11.02 -19.27 -38.70
C SER A 109 11.10 -20.34 -37.61
N PHE A 110 10.13 -20.31 -36.69
CA PHE A 110 10.00 -21.34 -35.66
C PHE A 110 9.69 -22.74 -36.23
N ASP A 111 9.16 -22.84 -37.45
CA ASP A 111 8.93 -24.14 -38.13
C ASP A 111 10.27 -24.82 -38.48
N ASN A 112 11.29 -24.01 -38.87
CA ASN A 112 12.66 -24.51 -39.07
C ASN A 112 13.32 -24.87 -37.74
N VAL A 113 13.09 -24.08 -36.70
CA VAL A 113 13.59 -24.41 -35.35
C VAL A 113 13.01 -25.76 -34.91
N LEU A 114 11.71 -25.98 -35.08
CA LEU A 114 11.06 -27.23 -34.73
C LEU A 114 11.57 -28.42 -35.56
N SER A 115 11.82 -28.23 -36.86
CA SER A 115 12.37 -29.29 -37.72
C SER A 115 13.74 -29.79 -37.25
N VAL A 116 14.55 -28.91 -36.64
CA VAL A 116 15.83 -29.26 -36.03
C VAL A 116 15.62 -29.97 -34.69
N ILE A 117 14.76 -29.45 -33.82
CA ILE A 117 14.49 -30.02 -32.49
C ILE A 117 14.14 -31.50 -32.57
N VAL A 118 13.21 -31.88 -33.46
CA VAL A 118 12.71 -33.27 -33.56
C VAL A 118 13.79 -34.28 -33.95
N GLN A 119 14.96 -33.83 -34.42
CA GLN A 119 16.11 -34.66 -34.79
C GLN A 119 17.18 -34.74 -33.67
N LEU A 120 17.01 -34.03 -32.55
CA LEU A 120 17.97 -34.02 -31.44
C LEU A 120 17.69 -35.17 -30.44
N HIS A 121 17.84 -36.42 -30.88
CA HIS A 121 17.34 -37.61 -30.16
C HIS A 121 17.92 -37.83 -28.75
N LYS A 122 19.03 -37.18 -28.37
CA LYS A 122 19.63 -37.27 -27.02
C LYS A 122 19.15 -36.19 -26.05
N LEU A 123 18.26 -35.30 -26.50
CA LEU A 123 17.76 -34.21 -25.68
C LEU A 123 16.91 -34.74 -24.52
N ARG A 124 17.22 -34.24 -23.32
CA ARG A 124 16.50 -34.52 -22.07
C ARG A 124 15.81 -33.28 -21.53
N TYR A 125 16.38 -32.11 -21.79
CA TYR A 125 15.86 -30.83 -21.32
C TYR A 125 15.74 -29.87 -22.50
N LEU A 126 14.51 -29.46 -22.80
CA LEU A 126 14.20 -28.47 -23.83
C LEU A 126 13.48 -27.29 -23.20
N ASP A 127 13.98 -26.09 -23.44
CA ASP A 127 13.23 -24.86 -23.23
C ASP A 127 13.19 -24.08 -24.53
N ALA A 128 12.04 -24.14 -25.19
CA ALA A 128 11.75 -23.45 -26.44
C ALA A 128 10.84 -22.23 -26.22
N SER A 129 10.62 -21.81 -24.98
CA SER A 129 9.61 -20.81 -24.62
C SER A 129 9.84 -19.44 -25.29
N ASP A 130 8.76 -18.76 -25.69
CA ASP A 130 8.84 -17.44 -26.33
C ASP A 130 7.74 -16.48 -25.87
N LYS A 131 7.78 -15.23 -26.34
CA LYS A 131 6.72 -14.24 -26.12
C LYS A 131 5.36 -14.86 -26.45
N PRO A 132 4.36 -14.71 -25.57
CA PRO A 132 3.01 -15.16 -25.87
C PRO A 132 2.51 -14.49 -27.16
N LYS A 133 2.22 -15.27 -28.20
CA LYS A 133 1.70 -14.82 -29.51
C LYS A 133 0.82 -15.92 -30.09
N ILE A 134 -0.13 -15.53 -30.94
CA ILE A 134 -0.93 -16.49 -31.70
C ILE A 134 -0.05 -17.01 -32.85
N PHE A 135 0.19 -18.32 -32.86
CA PHE A 135 0.87 -19.02 -33.95
C PHE A 135 -0.10 -19.99 -34.60
N SER A 136 -0.01 -20.14 -35.93
CA SER A 136 -0.60 -21.29 -36.60
C SER A 136 0.16 -22.55 -36.21
N ARG A 137 -0.55 -23.67 -36.03
CA ARG A 137 0.06 -24.98 -35.79
C ARG A 137 1.12 -25.27 -36.85
N MET A 138 2.33 -25.56 -36.40
CA MET A 138 3.47 -25.82 -37.28
C MET A 138 3.44 -27.23 -37.86
N ARG A 139 4.14 -27.41 -38.99
CA ARG A 139 4.09 -28.68 -39.76
C ARG A 139 4.70 -29.85 -39.00
N ASN A 140 5.73 -29.57 -38.21
CA ASN A 140 6.47 -30.59 -37.47
C ASN A 140 5.91 -30.85 -36.05
N VAL A 141 4.75 -30.29 -35.70
CA VAL A 141 4.10 -30.59 -34.40
C VAL A 141 3.71 -32.07 -34.32
N ASP A 142 3.22 -32.65 -35.41
CA ASP A 142 2.90 -34.08 -35.47
C ASP A 142 4.12 -34.96 -35.18
N LEU A 143 5.33 -34.51 -35.57
CA LEU A 143 6.56 -35.23 -35.28
C LEU A 143 7.00 -35.06 -33.82
N LEU A 144 6.81 -33.87 -33.25
CA LEU A 144 7.20 -33.55 -31.87
C LEU A 144 6.46 -34.43 -30.84
N ILE A 145 5.20 -34.78 -31.13
CA ILE A 145 4.35 -35.54 -30.21
C ILE A 145 4.48 -37.06 -30.36
N LEU A 146 5.27 -37.57 -31.32
CA LEU A 146 5.49 -39.01 -31.49
C LEU A 146 6.34 -39.59 -30.35
N PRO A 147 6.07 -40.83 -29.89
CA PRO A 147 6.82 -41.46 -28.81
C PRO A 147 8.28 -41.77 -29.17
N GLU A 148 8.62 -41.90 -30.46
CA GLU A 148 9.99 -42.13 -30.92
C GLU A 148 10.82 -40.83 -31.00
N THR A 149 10.17 -39.68 -31.02
CA THR A 149 10.81 -38.37 -31.03
C THR A 149 11.24 -38.01 -29.60
N LEU A 150 12.49 -37.55 -29.41
CA LEU A 150 13.03 -37.18 -28.10
C LEU A 150 12.78 -38.23 -26.97
N PRO A 151 13.19 -39.50 -27.14
CA PRO A 151 12.81 -40.60 -26.25
C PRO A 151 13.31 -40.45 -24.79
N ASP A 152 14.38 -39.67 -24.59
CA ASP A 152 14.99 -39.42 -23.27
C ASP A 152 14.47 -38.12 -22.61
N LEU A 153 13.39 -37.52 -23.11
CA LEU A 153 12.87 -36.23 -22.66
C LEU A 153 12.35 -36.28 -21.21
N ILE A 154 12.93 -35.43 -20.35
CA ILE A 154 12.58 -35.27 -18.93
C ILE A 154 11.85 -33.95 -18.71
N LYS A 155 12.22 -32.90 -19.45
CA LYS A 155 11.67 -31.56 -19.29
C LYS A 155 11.44 -30.91 -20.63
N ILE A 156 10.24 -30.33 -20.79
CA ILE A 156 9.92 -29.49 -21.93
C ILE A 156 9.21 -28.21 -21.48
N ASP A 157 9.73 -27.06 -21.88
CA ASP A 157 9.09 -25.75 -21.65
C ASP A 157 8.70 -25.13 -22.99
N LEU A 158 7.39 -25.09 -23.25
CA LEU A 158 6.76 -24.51 -24.44
C LEU A 158 5.92 -23.28 -24.07
N SER A 159 6.25 -22.61 -22.96
CA SER A 159 5.51 -21.44 -22.50
C SER A 159 5.44 -20.36 -23.58
N GLY A 160 4.26 -19.75 -23.76
CA GLY A 160 3.98 -18.85 -24.88
C GLY A 160 3.50 -19.55 -26.16
N ASN A 161 3.46 -20.89 -26.17
CA ASN A 161 3.03 -21.75 -27.29
C ASN A 161 3.68 -21.40 -28.65
N PRO A 162 5.02 -21.39 -28.74
CA PRO A 162 5.75 -20.93 -29.93
C PRO A 162 5.46 -21.75 -31.18
N PHE A 163 5.00 -23.00 -31.05
CA PHE A 163 4.79 -23.93 -32.17
C PHE A 163 3.30 -24.09 -32.56
N GLY A 164 2.39 -23.37 -31.89
CA GLY A 164 0.96 -23.41 -32.17
C GLY A 164 0.30 -24.76 -31.86
N LEU A 165 0.72 -25.43 -30.78
CA LEU A 165 0.09 -26.67 -30.32
C LEU A 165 -1.36 -26.38 -29.91
N ASN A 166 -2.25 -27.34 -30.17
CA ASN A 166 -3.57 -27.37 -29.55
C ASN A 166 -3.56 -28.26 -28.29
N ILE A 167 -4.70 -28.36 -27.62
CA ILE A 167 -4.82 -29.16 -26.39
C ILE A 167 -4.57 -30.67 -26.62
N ASP A 168 -4.99 -31.23 -27.74
CA ASP A 168 -4.81 -32.65 -28.03
C ASP A 168 -3.33 -32.97 -28.31
N ASP A 169 -2.60 -32.04 -28.93
CA ASP A 169 -1.15 -32.12 -29.10
C ASP A 169 -0.45 -32.15 -27.73
N ALA A 170 -0.86 -31.29 -26.79
CA ALA A 170 -0.29 -31.26 -25.44
C ALA A 170 -0.58 -32.54 -24.65
N LYS A 171 -1.79 -33.10 -24.78
CA LYS A 171 -2.17 -34.38 -24.17
C LYS A 171 -1.30 -35.52 -24.72
N GLN A 172 -1.20 -35.63 -26.04
CA GLN A 172 -0.38 -36.65 -26.71
C GLN A 172 1.10 -36.52 -26.36
N LEU A 173 1.63 -35.29 -26.30
CA LEU A 173 3.00 -35.04 -25.89
C LEU A 173 3.29 -35.62 -24.49
N VAL A 174 2.40 -35.36 -23.53
CA VAL A 174 2.54 -35.87 -22.16
C VAL A 174 2.38 -37.39 -22.10
N GLU A 175 1.41 -37.94 -22.82
CA GLU A 175 1.15 -39.39 -22.88
C GLU A 175 2.31 -40.18 -23.49
N ASN A 176 2.89 -39.67 -24.58
CA ASN A 176 3.89 -40.39 -25.36
C ASN A 176 5.31 -40.30 -24.76
N HIS A 177 5.54 -39.43 -23.77
CA HIS A 177 6.86 -39.24 -23.15
C HIS A 177 6.82 -39.57 -21.65
N PRO A 178 6.94 -40.86 -21.27
CA PRO A 178 6.72 -41.33 -19.89
C PRO A 178 7.79 -40.87 -18.89
N ASN A 179 8.94 -40.38 -19.37
CA ASN A 179 10.03 -39.87 -18.53
C ASN A 179 9.86 -38.39 -18.16
N LEU A 180 8.81 -37.72 -18.66
CA LEU A 180 8.57 -36.31 -18.36
C LEU A 180 8.32 -36.10 -16.86
N GLU A 181 9.08 -35.18 -16.29
CA GLU A 181 8.94 -34.67 -14.92
C GLU A 181 8.44 -33.21 -14.91
N PHE A 182 8.53 -32.50 -16.03
CA PHE A 182 8.13 -31.09 -16.14
C PHE A 182 7.59 -30.70 -17.52
N CYS A 183 6.49 -29.94 -17.53
CA CYS A 183 5.91 -29.33 -18.73
C CYS A 183 5.58 -27.84 -18.53
N GLY A 184 6.11 -26.97 -19.39
CA GLY A 184 5.79 -25.55 -19.41
C GLY A 184 4.70 -25.20 -20.42
N PHE A 185 3.47 -24.94 -19.96
CA PHE A 185 2.33 -24.56 -20.81
C PHE A 185 1.68 -23.23 -20.38
N THR A 186 2.41 -22.36 -19.66
CA THR A 186 1.87 -21.04 -19.27
C THR A 186 1.90 -20.05 -20.43
N SER A 187 1.01 -19.06 -20.34
CA SER A 187 0.70 -18.09 -21.38
C SER A 187 0.37 -18.78 -22.69
N TRP A 188 -0.49 -19.79 -22.62
CA TRP A 188 -0.98 -20.52 -23.79
C TRP A 188 -1.83 -19.57 -24.64
N VAL A 189 -1.28 -19.00 -25.72
CA VAL A 189 -2.01 -17.97 -26.49
C VAL A 189 -2.78 -18.62 -27.65
N GLY A 190 -4.03 -18.96 -27.35
CA GLY A 190 -5.09 -19.48 -28.23
C GLY A 190 -6.46 -19.60 -27.53
N ASN A 191 -6.55 -18.99 -26.34
CA ASN A 191 -7.47 -19.31 -25.23
C ASN A 191 -8.96 -19.22 -25.55
N SER A 192 -9.56 -20.35 -25.91
CA SER A 192 -10.91 -20.60 -25.37
C SER A 192 -10.76 -20.98 -23.89
N GLU A 193 -11.67 -20.52 -23.03
CA GLU A 193 -11.71 -20.97 -21.62
C GLU A 193 -11.68 -22.50 -21.49
N LYS A 194 -12.20 -23.19 -22.51
CA LYS A 194 -12.19 -24.65 -22.63
C LYS A 194 -10.77 -25.21 -22.70
N GLU A 195 -9.84 -24.63 -23.46
CA GLU A 195 -8.47 -25.16 -23.56
C GLU A 195 -7.72 -25.02 -22.23
N LEU A 196 -7.85 -23.87 -21.56
CA LEU A 196 -7.24 -23.65 -20.25
C LEU A 196 -7.78 -24.64 -19.21
N GLU A 197 -9.08 -24.93 -19.25
CA GLU A 197 -9.72 -25.93 -18.40
C GLU A 197 -9.20 -27.34 -18.68
N GLU A 198 -8.99 -27.69 -19.95
CA GLU A 198 -8.45 -29.00 -20.32
C GLU A 198 -6.98 -29.17 -19.95
N LEU A 199 -6.15 -28.12 -20.05
CA LEU A 199 -4.77 -28.13 -19.52
C LEU A 199 -4.76 -28.31 -17.99
N TYR A 200 -5.70 -27.66 -17.29
CA TYR A 200 -5.85 -27.86 -15.85
C TYR A 200 -6.23 -29.33 -15.54
N LYS A 201 -7.21 -29.90 -16.24
CA LYS A 201 -7.56 -31.33 -16.10
C LYS A 201 -6.39 -32.26 -16.40
N LEU A 202 -5.60 -31.96 -17.44
CA LEU A 202 -4.41 -32.73 -17.78
C LEU A 202 -3.41 -32.76 -16.60
N SER A 203 -3.20 -31.63 -15.92
CA SER A 203 -2.33 -31.60 -14.74
C SER A 203 -2.81 -32.49 -13.59
N LEU A 204 -4.13 -32.63 -13.43
CA LEU A 204 -4.73 -33.52 -12.43
C LEU A 204 -4.55 -35.01 -12.79
N CYS A 205 -4.52 -35.33 -14.09
CA CYS A 205 -4.25 -36.70 -14.55
C CYS A 205 -2.79 -37.13 -14.35
N TYR A 206 -1.86 -36.16 -14.34
CA TYR A 206 -0.42 -36.41 -14.24
C TYR A 206 0.22 -35.67 -13.05
N PRO A 207 -0.17 -35.98 -11.79
CA PRO A 207 0.25 -35.21 -10.61
C PRO A 207 1.75 -35.33 -10.27
N LYS A 208 2.47 -36.28 -10.89
CA LYS A 208 3.92 -36.42 -10.74
C LYS A 208 4.71 -35.46 -11.65
N ILE A 209 4.05 -34.89 -12.66
CA ILE A 209 4.65 -33.96 -13.61
C ILE A 209 4.40 -32.55 -13.10
N THR A 210 5.47 -31.79 -12.85
CA THR A 210 5.33 -30.38 -12.51
C THR A 210 4.93 -29.61 -13.76
N MET A 211 3.69 -29.14 -13.80
CA MET A 211 3.16 -28.37 -14.92
C MET A 211 3.07 -26.87 -14.60
N LEU A 212 3.38 -26.03 -15.59
CA LEU A 212 3.05 -24.60 -15.58
C LEU A 212 1.75 -24.39 -16.36
N GLY A 213 0.93 -23.45 -15.92
CA GLY A 213 -0.30 -23.08 -16.63
C GLY A 213 -0.90 -21.78 -16.13
N ASP A 214 -2.04 -21.43 -16.74
CA ASP A 214 -2.74 -20.16 -16.50
C ASP A 214 -4.06 -20.32 -15.75
N ARG A 215 -4.38 -21.54 -15.29
CA ARG A 215 -5.59 -21.87 -14.53
C ARG A 215 -5.30 -22.95 -13.52
N GLY A 216 -5.95 -22.90 -12.36
CA GLY A 216 -5.73 -23.84 -11.25
C GLY A 216 -4.62 -23.36 -10.32
N GLU A 217 -4.87 -23.46 -9.02
CA GLU A 217 -4.00 -22.87 -7.99
C GLU A 217 -2.55 -23.40 -8.04
N GLU A 218 -2.39 -24.72 -8.24
CA GLU A 218 -1.06 -25.35 -8.31
C GLU A 218 -0.29 -24.96 -9.58
N LEU A 219 -0.96 -24.93 -10.74
CA LEU A 219 -0.35 -24.47 -11.99
C LEU A 219 0.07 -23.00 -11.90
N LEU A 220 -0.77 -22.14 -11.34
CA LEU A 220 -0.47 -20.72 -11.14
C LEU A 220 0.68 -20.51 -10.16
N TYR A 221 0.72 -21.27 -9.06
CA TYR A 221 1.84 -21.27 -8.12
C TYR A 221 3.14 -21.68 -8.80
N ASN A 222 3.13 -22.79 -9.56
CA ASN A 222 4.28 -23.26 -10.32
C ASN A 222 4.74 -22.21 -11.35
N THR A 223 3.80 -21.58 -12.06
CA THR A 223 4.09 -20.50 -13.01
C THR A 223 4.78 -19.32 -12.33
N VAL A 224 4.24 -18.78 -11.24
CA VAL A 224 4.84 -17.62 -10.54
C VAL A 224 6.21 -17.97 -9.96
N THR A 225 6.38 -19.18 -9.43
CA THR A 225 7.63 -19.61 -8.81
C THR A 225 8.73 -19.97 -9.81
N TYR A 226 8.38 -20.51 -10.98
CA TYR A 226 9.34 -20.86 -12.03
C TYR A 226 9.70 -19.64 -12.90
N CYS A 227 8.72 -18.83 -13.30
CA CYS A 227 8.90 -17.71 -14.24
C CYS A 227 9.34 -16.39 -13.57
N ARG A 228 10.05 -16.43 -12.43
CA ARG A 228 10.37 -15.24 -11.61
C ARG A 228 11.07 -14.11 -12.36
N ASP A 229 11.81 -14.39 -13.44
CA ASP A 229 12.51 -13.41 -14.26
C ASP A 229 11.87 -13.17 -15.66
N ARG A 230 10.71 -13.79 -15.92
CA ARG A 230 9.98 -13.75 -17.20
C ARG A 230 8.71 -12.91 -17.07
N ALA A 231 8.89 -11.59 -16.98
CA ALA A 231 7.83 -10.62 -16.69
C ALA A 231 6.56 -10.74 -17.57
N SER A 232 6.69 -11.16 -18.84
CA SER A 232 5.52 -11.34 -19.72
C SER A 232 4.58 -12.44 -19.24
N TYR A 233 5.12 -13.56 -18.74
CA TYR A 233 4.30 -14.65 -18.21
C TYR A 233 3.74 -14.29 -16.84
N LEU A 234 4.53 -13.61 -16.01
CA LEU A 234 4.10 -13.18 -14.68
C LEU A 234 2.92 -12.21 -14.72
N LEU A 235 2.84 -11.33 -15.73
CA LEU A 235 1.71 -10.42 -15.86
C LEU A 235 0.41 -11.19 -16.16
N ASN A 236 0.45 -12.15 -17.08
CA ASN A 236 -0.68 -13.04 -17.36
C ASN A 236 -1.04 -13.88 -16.12
N ALA A 237 -0.03 -14.43 -15.44
CA ALA A 237 -0.25 -15.22 -14.24
C ALA A 237 -0.92 -14.41 -13.12
N PHE A 238 -0.49 -13.16 -12.90
CA PHE A 238 -1.14 -12.28 -11.90
C PHE A 238 -2.58 -11.97 -12.28
N GLN A 239 -2.88 -11.77 -13.56
CA GLN A 239 -4.27 -11.61 -14.03
C GLN A 239 -5.10 -12.88 -13.76
N SER A 240 -4.60 -14.06 -14.14
CA SER A 240 -5.27 -15.33 -13.86
C SER A 240 -5.46 -15.59 -12.37
N ILE A 241 -4.47 -15.28 -11.54
CA ILE A 241 -4.59 -15.40 -10.08
C ILE A 241 -5.66 -14.44 -9.56
N PHE A 242 -5.67 -13.19 -10.04
CA PHE A 242 -6.68 -12.22 -9.63
C PHE A 242 -8.10 -12.72 -9.95
N GLU A 243 -8.32 -13.24 -11.15
CA GLU A 243 -9.61 -13.81 -11.58
C GLU A 243 -9.99 -15.04 -10.75
N ALA A 244 -9.06 -15.98 -10.57
CA ALA A 244 -9.29 -17.20 -9.82
C ALA A 244 -9.60 -16.93 -8.34
N THR A 245 -8.96 -15.93 -7.73
CA THR A 245 -9.07 -15.64 -6.29
C THR A 245 -10.20 -14.68 -5.93
N ASN A 246 -10.96 -14.19 -6.91
CA ASN A 246 -11.98 -13.18 -6.63
C ASN A 246 -13.17 -13.71 -5.81
N TYR A 247 -13.45 -15.01 -5.82
CA TYR A 247 -14.57 -15.61 -5.07
C TYR A 247 -14.17 -16.79 -4.19
N LEU A 248 -12.87 -17.05 -4.04
CA LEU A 248 -12.38 -18.18 -3.26
C LEU A 248 -12.24 -17.82 -1.77
N GLU A 249 -12.62 -18.76 -0.92
CA GLU A 249 -12.59 -18.63 0.54
C GLU A 249 -11.32 -19.21 1.18
N THR A 250 -10.46 -19.87 0.40
CA THR A 250 -9.21 -20.49 0.89
C THR A 250 -8.14 -20.46 -0.19
N HIS A 251 -6.89 -20.29 0.23
CA HIS A 251 -5.70 -20.30 -0.62
C HIS A 251 -4.49 -20.86 0.12
N LYS A 252 -3.55 -21.42 -0.64
CA LYS A 252 -2.23 -21.81 -0.18
C LYS A 252 -1.42 -20.58 0.23
N PRO A 253 -0.92 -20.48 1.48
CA PRO A 253 -0.06 -19.37 1.91
C PRO A 253 1.18 -19.17 1.03
N GLU A 254 1.67 -20.24 0.42
CA GLU A 254 2.78 -20.27 -0.50
C GLU A 254 2.54 -19.42 -1.75
N LEU A 255 1.28 -19.31 -2.21
CA LEU A 255 0.93 -18.48 -3.36
C LEU A 255 1.15 -17.00 -3.06
N LEU A 256 0.68 -16.51 -1.91
CA LEU A 256 0.97 -15.14 -1.47
C LEU A 256 2.48 -14.92 -1.33
N ALA A 257 3.20 -15.86 -0.72
CA ALA A 257 4.65 -15.77 -0.57
C ALA A 257 5.37 -15.68 -1.93
N ALA A 258 4.93 -16.44 -2.94
CA ALA A 258 5.47 -16.42 -4.30
C ALA A 258 5.18 -15.08 -5.00
N VAL A 259 3.96 -14.57 -4.92
CA VAL A 259 3.57 -13.27 -5.49
C VAL A 259 4.43 -12.14 -4.90
N LEU A 260 4.59 -12.12 -3.57
CA LEU A 260 5.42 -11.13 -2.88
C LEU A 260 6.89 -11.20 -3.30
N ALA A 261 7.42 -12.41 -3.50
CA ALA A 261 8.79 -12.59 -3.98
C ALA A 261 8.98 -12.03 -5.40
N VAL A 262 8.04 -12.29 -6.31
CA VAL A 262 8.05 -11.75 -7.67
C VAL A 262 7.95 -10.23 -7.68
N MET A 263 7.03 -9.66 -6.91
CA MET A 263 6.88 -8.19 -6.81
C MET A 263 8.16 -7.52 -6.32
N ARG A 264 8.89 -8.15 -5.39
CA ARG A 264 10.19 -7.63 -4.94
C ARG A 264 11.24 -7.61 -6.05
N ILE A 265 11.30 -8.65 -6.89
CA ILE A 265 12.23 -8.72 -8.04
C ILE A 265 11.88 -7.64 -9.07
N HIS A 266 10.59 -7.46 -9.34
CA HIS A 266 10.08 -6.53 -10.37
C HIS A 266 9.60 -5.19 -9.79
N ALA A 267 10.14 -4.76 -8.66
CA ALA A 267 9.63 -3.57 -7.95
C ALA A 267 9.67 -2.27 -8.78
N ARG A 268 10.43 -2.22 -9.88
CA ARG A 268 10.51 -1.06 -10.80
C ARG A 268 9.49 -1.11 -11.94
N ARG A 269 8.73 -2.21 -12.10
CA ARG A 269 7.75 -2.38 -13.17
C ARG A 269 6.34 -2.05 -12.68
N MET A 270 5.80 -0.93 -13.15
CA MET A 270 4.49 -0.41 -12.73
C MET A 270 3.36 -1.39 -13.00
N ASP A 271 3.36 -2.04 -14.16
CA ASP A 271 2.34 -3.01 -14.57
C ASP A 271 2.26 -4.23 -13.64
N LEU A 272 3.40 -4.85 -13.33
CA LEU A 272 3.49 -5.97 -12.39
C LEU A 272 3.15 -5.56 -10.96
N MET A 273 3.53 -4.35 -10.53
CA MET A 273 3.20 -3.87 -9.20
C MET A 273 1.71 -3.54 -9.06
N LEU A 274 1.08 -2.99 -10.09
CA LEU A 274 -0.36 -2.75 -10.13
C LEU A 274 -1.14 -4.08 -10.07
N ALA A 275 -0.81 -5.04 -10.94
CA ALA A 275 -1.45 -6.35 -10.93
C ALA A 275 -1.18 -7.11 -9.61
N GLY A 276 0.06 -7.08 -9.12
CA GLY A 276 0.46 -7.74 -7.89
C GLY A 276 -0.24 -7.19 -6.65
N THR A 277 -0.44 -5.87 -6.54
CA THR A 277 -1.20 -5.28 -5.42
C THR A 277 -2.68 -5.67 -5.45
N ALA A 278 -3.28 -5.85 -6.63
CA ALA A 278 -4.64 -6.38 -6.76
C ALA A 278 -4.72 -7.84 -6.28
N VAL A 279 -3.73 -8.66 -6.65
CA VAL A 279 -3.61 -10.04 -6.20
C VAL A 279 -3.42 -10.13 -4.68
N ILE A 280 -2.53 -9.30 -4.09
CA ILE A 280 -2.34 -9.25 -2.64
C ILE A 280 -3.69 -9.00 -1.96
N TYR A 281 -4.41 -7.95 -2.38
CA TYR A 281 -5.71 -7.64 -1.81
C TYR A 281 -6.67 -8.84 -1.88
N ASN A 282 -6.82 -9.47 -3.04
CA ASN A 282 -7.70 -10.63 -3.18
C ASN A 282 -7.31 -11.80 -2.26
N LEU A 283 -6.01 -12.05 -2.12
CA LEU A 283 -5.49 -13.12 -1.27
C LEU A 283 -5.63 -12.82 0.23
N THR A 284 -5.77 -11.55 0.62
CA THR A 284 -5.83 -11.12 2.04
C THR A 284 -7.15 -10.46 2.45
N LYS A 285 -8.16 -10.40 1.57
CA LYS A 285 -9.43 -9.69 1.86
C LYS A 285 -10.24 -10.37 2.96
N SER A 286 -11.03 -9.59 3.68
CA SER A 286 -11.96 -10.08 4.70
C SER A 286 -11.22 -10.95 5.75
N GLU A 287 -11.83 -12.04 6.20
CA GLU A 287 -11.25 -12.94 7.21
C GLU A 287 -10.08 -13.78 6.70
N LEU A 288 -9.73 -13.73 5.41
CA LEU A 288 -8.59 -14.48 4.86
C LEU A 288 -7.27 -14.04 5.50
N CYS A 289 -7.10 -12.73 5.76
CA CYS A 289 -5.88 -12.23 6.40
C CYS A 289 -5.62 -12.92 7.74
N ASN A 290 -6.65 -13.24 8.53
CA ASN A 290 -6.55 -13.88 9.84
C ASN A 290 -5.92 -15.28 9.80
N ARG A 291 -5.86 -15.91 8.62
CA ARG A 291 -5.34 -17.28 8.44
C ARG A 291 -3.85 -17.31 8.09
N TYR A 292 -3.25 -16.18 7.73
CA TYR A 292 -1.85 -16.13 7.36
C TYR A 292 -0.94 -15.95 8.58
N PRO A 293 0.28 -16.52 8.56
CA PRO A 293 1.30 -16.17 9.53
C PRO A 293 1.58 -14.65 9.52
N LEU A 294 1.69 -14.04 10.69
CA LEU A 294 1.93 -12.59 10.82
C LEU A 294 3.17 -12.12 10.06
N GLU A 295 4.22 -12.94 9.96
CA GLU A 295 5.41 -12.60 9.16
C GLU A 295 5.08 -12.39 7.68
N LEU A 296 4.19 -13.22 7.13
CA LEU A 296 3.78 -13.13 5.73
C LEU A 296 2.87 -11.91 5.49
N LEU A 297 1.95 -11.61 6.42
CA LEU A 297 1.16 -10.38 6.38
C LEU A 297 2.05 -9.13 6.49
N ASN A 298 3.02 -9.12 7.40
CA ASN A 298 3.99 -8.02 7.52
C ASN A 298 4.73 -7.79 6.19
N ARG A 299 5.11 -8.86 5.49
CA ARG A 299 5.72 -8.76 4.16
C ARG A 299 4.75 -8.21 3.13
N ALA A 300 3.48 -8.61 3.14
CA ALA A 300 2.45 -8.08 2.26
C ALA A 300 2.27 -6.56 2.45
N VAL A 301 2.12 -6.10 3.69
CA VAL A 301 2.01 -4.67 4.02
C VAL A 301 3.24 -3.90 3.55
N ARG A 302 4.46 -4.39 3.83
CA ARG A 302 5.70 -3.74 3.39
C ARG A 302 5.82 -3.63 1.88
N VAL A 303 5.43 -4.67 1.13
CA VAL A 303 5.41 -4.64 -0.34
C VAL A 303 4.38 -3.62 -0.85
N SER A 304 3.19 -3.56 -0.24
CA SER A 304 2.16 -2.56 -0.56
C SER A 304 2.65 -1.13 -0.32
N LEU A 305 3.27 -0.85 0.83
CA LEU A 305 3.86 0.47 1.13
C LEU A 305 4.98 0.83 0.12
N THR A 306 5.86 -0.13 -0.19
CA THR A 306 6.91 0.05 -1.21
C THR A 306 6.33 0.35 -2.59
N ALA A 307 5.19 -0.27 -2.94
CA ALA A 307 4.50 -0.02 -4.21
C ALA A 307 3.97 1.41 -4.27
N MET A 308 3.33 1.88 -3.19
CA MET A 308 2.80 3.24 -3.06
C MET A 308 3.91 4.30 -3.19
N GLU A 309 5.07 4.06 -2.58
CA GLU A 309 6.24 4.95 -2.66
C GLU A 309 6.81 5.05 -4.07
N LYS A 310 6.94 3.92 -4.77
CA LYS A 310 7.55 3.89 -6.11
C LYS A 310 6.64 4.45 -7.20
N PHE A 311 5.33 4.35 -7.01
CA PHE A 311 4.35 4.75 -8.01
C PHE A 311 3.33 5.74 -7.42
N PRO A 312 3.77 6.92 -6.91
CA PRO A 312 2.93 7.85 -6.16
C PRO A 312 1.77 8.45 -6.98
N LYS A 313 1.84 8.38 -8.32
CA LYS A 313 0.82 8.90 -9.23
C LYS A 313 -0.26 7.89 -9.61
N ASN A 314 -0.12 6.61 -9.24
CA ASN A 314 -1.04 5.57 -9.67
C ASN A 314 -2.17 5.36 -8.65
N GLN A 315 -3.33 5.95 -8.93
CA GLN A 315 -4.51 5.90 -8.06
C GLN A 315 -5.02 4.48 -7.80
N GLN A 316 -5.10 3.63 -8.83
CA GLN A 316 -5.62 2.27 -8.67
C GLN A 316 -4.69 1.39 -7.81
N LEU A 317 -3.37 1.56 -7.96
CA LEU A 317 -2.38 0.90 -7.10
C LEU A 317 -2.57 1.32 -5.64
N TYR A 318 -2.76 2.62 -5.38
CA TYR A 318 -3.06 3.12 -4.04
C TYR A 318 -4.35 2.52 -3.49
N LYS A 319 -5.41 2.48 -4.29
CA LYS A 319 -6.70 1.88 -3.89
C LYS A 319 -6.53 0.41 -3.45
N ASN A 320 -5.82 -0.40 -4.22
CA ASN A 320 -5.54 -1.81 -3.88
C ASN A 320 -4.74 -1.93 -2.58
N CYS A 321 -3.72 -1.08 -2.40
CA CYS A 321 -2.89 -1.09 -1.19
C CYS A 321 -3.68 -0.66 0.05
N LEU A 322 -4.48 0.40 -0.05
CA LEU A 322 -5.34 0.87 1.04
C LEU A 322 -6.38 -0.17 1.43
N LEU A 323 -6.98 -0.88 0.46
CA LEU A 323 -7.90 -1.99 0.75
C LEU A 323 -7.22 -3.12 1.54
N THR A 324 -5.96 -3.43 1.22
CA THR A 324 -5.17 -4.43 1.95
C THR A 324 -4.86 -3.96 3.38
N ILE A 325 -4.41 -2.71 3.52
CA ILE A 325 -3.94 -2.15 4.80
C ILE A 325 -5.11 -1.85 5.74
N CYS A 326 -6.27 -1.43 5.22
CA CYS A 326 -7.43 -1.01 6.00
C CYS A 326 -8.17 -2.18 6.69
N SER A 327 -7.67 -3.42 6.57
CA SER A 327 -8.20 -4.55 7.34
C SER A 327 -7.90 -4.36 8.83
N ASP A 328 -8.91 -4.57 9.68
CA ASP A 328 -8.81 -4.43 11.13
C ASP A 328 -7.69 -5.30 11.72
N HIS A 329 -7.66 -6.58 11.34
CA HIS A 329 -6.60 -7.51 11.73
C HIS A 329 -5.22 -7.04 11.28
N VAL A 330 -5.11 -6.46 10.08
CA VAL A 330 -3.82 -5.94 9.59
C VAL A 330 -3.37 -4.74 10.41
N LEU A 331 -4.25 -3.78 10.69
CA LEU A 331 -3.89 -2.56 11.43
C LEU A 331 -3.47 -2.85 12.88
N HIS A 332 -4.09 -3.85 13.53
CA HIS A 332 -3.82 -4.16 14.93
C HIS A 332 -2.70 -5.19 15.15
N GLU A 333 -2.56 -6.20 14.28
CA GLU A 333 -1.64 -7.33 14.56
C GLU A 333 -0.31 -7.26 13.80
N THR A 334 -0.22 -6.47 12.71
CA THR A 334 0.98 -6.45 11.87
C THR A 334 2.01 -5.41 12.31
N LYS A 335 3.29 -5.73 12.11
CA LYS A 335 4.44 -4.90 12.48
C LYS A 335 5.04 -4.21 11.24
N PHE A 336 4.66 -2.95 11.05
CA PHE A 336 5.14 -2.08 9.98
C PHE A 336 5.37 -0.65 10.49
N SER A 337 5.97 0.21 9.65
CA SER A 337 6.19 1.61 10.01
C SER A 337 4.87 2.40 9.93
N CYS A 338 4.26 2.66 11.10
CA CYS A 338 3.04 3.46 11.19
C CYS A 338 3.25 4.87 10.63
N LYS A 339 4.42 5.48 10.86
CA LYS A 339 4.80 6.78 10.29
C LYS A 339 4.77 6.76 8.77
N GLN A 340 5.50 5.82 8.15
CA GLN A 340 5.56 5.67 6.68
C GLN A 340 4.16 5.45 6.09
N CYS A 341 3.36 4.60 6.74
CA CYS A 341 1.98 4.36 6.31
C CYS A 341 1.14 5.64 6.38
N CYS A 342 1.17 6.37 7.49
CA CYS A 342 0.46 7.64 7.61
C CYS A 342 0.91 8.67 6.56
N GLU A 343 2.21 8.79 6.28
CA GLU A 343 2.73 9.70 5.25
C GLU A 343 2.18 9.37 3.85
N LEU A 344 2.15 8.09 3.49
CA LEU A 344 1.60 7.61 2.21
C LEU A 344 0.07 7.73 2.14
N VAL A 345 -0.63 7.50 3.26
CA VAL A 345 -2.07 7.70 3.33
C VAL A 345 -2.41 9.19 3.19
N PHE A 346 -1.69 10.09 3.85
CA PHE A 346 -1.87 11.53 3.66
C PHE A 346 -1.56 11.96 2.23
N HIS A 347 -0.51 11.42 1.62
CA HIS A 347 -0.24 11.63 0.20
C HIS A 347 -1.45 11.23 -0.67
N SER A 348 -2.07 10.08 -0.36
CA SER A 348 -3.31 9.65 -1.01
C SER A 348 -4.45 10.66 -0.84
N LEU A 349 -4.72 11.10 0.39
CA LEU A 349 -5.81 12.04 0.72
C LEU A 349 -5.62 13.41 0.05
N LEU A 350 -4.37 13.82 -0.16
CA LEU A 350 -4.03 15.11 -0.76
C LEU A 350 -4.00 15.06 -2.29
N GLN A 351 -3.63 13.91 -2.87
CA GLN A 351 -3.46 13.79 -4.32
C GLN A 351 -4.71 13.30 -5.04
N PHE A 352 -5.47 12.39 -4.46
CA PHE A 352 -6.56 11.71 -5.16
C PHE A 352 -7.93 12.16 -4.65
N ASP A 353 -8.82 12.48 -5.58
CA ASP A 353 -10.22 12.78 -5.30
C ASP A 353 -11.07 11.51 -5.46
N ASP A 354 -10.98 10.59 -4.50
CA ASP A 354 -11.79 9.36 -4.46
C ASP A 354 -12.37 9.14 -3.06
N THR A 355 -13.71 9.16 -2.98
CA THR A 355 -14.45 9.05 -1.71
C THR A 355 -14.14 7.76 -0.93
N HIS A 356 -13.92 6.64 -1.62
CA HIS A 356 -13.62 5.36 -0.96
C HIS A 356 -12.21 5.36 -0.39
N MET A 357 -11.23 5.86 -1.17
CA MET A 357 -9.86 6.04 -0.70
C MET A 357 -9.80 7.01 0.47
N ASN A 358 -10.58 8.10 0.41
CA ASN A 358 -10.66 9.07 1.50
C ASN A 358 -11.17 8.43 2.79
N ARG A 359 -12.25 7.64 2.68
CA ARG A 359 -12.80 6.88 3.82
C ARG A 359 -11.80 5.89 4.41
N MET A 360 -11.13 5.09 3.57
CA MET A 360 -10.08 4.15 4.03
C MET A 360 -8.92 4.90 4.68
N GLY A 361 -8.48 6.00 4.07
CA GLY A 361 -7.35 6.77 4.57
C GLY A 361 -7.59 7.36 5.95
N VAL A 362 -8.75 7.99 6.17
CA VAL A 362 -9.08 8.52 7.51
C VAL A 362 -9.27 7.40 8.54
N ALA A 363 -9.78 6.23 8.13
CA ALA A 363 -9.90 5.07 9.02
C ALA A 363 -8.53 4.56 9.45
N ILE A 364 -7.60 4.37 8.51
CA ILE A 364 -6.22 3.95 8.80
C ILE A 364 -5.53 4.97 9.72
N ILE A 365 -5.59 6.26 9.40
CA ILE A 365 -4.96 7.30 10.25
C ILE A 365 -5.59 7.31 11.65
N SER A 366 -6.91 7.11 11.77
CA SER A 366 -7.59 7.13 13.06
C SER A 366 -7.09 6.06 14.03
N ILE A 367 -6.63 4.92 13.51
CA ILE A 367 -6.04 3.83 14.32
C ILE A 367 -4.55 4.10 14.51
N LEU A 368 -3.79 4.28 13.42
CA LEU A 368 -2.33 4.37 13.49
C LEU A 368 -1.83 5.61 14.24
N ALA A 369 -2.55 6.74 14.22
CA ALA A 369 -2.14 7.94 14.93
C ALA A 369 -2.01 7.71 16.44
N ALA A 370 -2.80 6.80 17.03
CA ALA A 370 -2.70 6.46 18.45
C ALA A 370 -1.40 5.70 18.79
N GLU A 371 -0.90 4.89 17.86
CA GLU A 371 0.27 4.03 18.05
C GLU A 371 1.61 4.72 17.70
N ILE A 372 1.57 5.87 17.02
CA ILE A 372 2.79 6.58 16.59
C ILE A 372 3.42 7.34 17.75
N ALA A 373 4.74 7.22 17.91
CA ALA A 373 5.50 8.00 18.88
C ALA A 373 5.37 9.52 18.66
N THR A 374 5.35 10.31 19.73
CA THR A 374 5.14 11.76 19.67
C THR A 374 6.12 12.49 18.73
N SER A 375 7.37 12.03 18.65
CA SER A 375 8.38 12.61 17.74
C SER A 375 8.00 12.46 16.26
N ASP A 376 7.38 11.34 15.90
CA ASP A 376 6.94 11.05 14.53
C ASP A 376 5.60 11.74 14.22
N LEU A 377 4.70 11.88 15.20
CA LEU A 377 3.50 12.71 15.05
C LEU A 377 3.85 14.15 14.75
N ARG A 378 4.85 14.70 15.44
CA ARG A 378 5.39 16.04 15.15
C ARG A 378 5.86 16.15 13.71
N ASP A 379 6.63 15.19 13.21
CA ASP A 379 7.09 15.17 11.82
C ASP A 379 5.91 15.09 10.85
N ILE A 380 4.87 14.31 11.18
CA ILE A 380 3.66 14.22 10.39
C ILE A 380 2.93 15.56 10.33
N ALA A 381 2.84 16.26 11.46
CA ALA A 381 2.16 17.55 11.61
C ALA A 381 2.93 18.74 11.01
N ARG A 382 4.20 18.56 10.60
CA ARG A 382 4.98 19.63 9.95
C ARG A 382 4.34 20.15 8.69
N ASP A 383 3.75 19.26 7.88
CA ASP A 383 2.99 19.63 6.69
C ASP A 383 1.61 20.19 7.08
N PRO A 384 1.36 21.51 6.93
CA PRO A 384 0.10 22.12 7.30
C PRO A 384 -1.09 21.59 6.47
N ASN A 385 -0.84 21.01 5.29
CA ASN A 385 -1.91 20.53 4.41
C ASN A 385 -2.62 19.30 4.97
N ARG A 386 -1.97 18.51 5.83
CA ARG A 386 -2.54 17.28 6.41
C ARG A 386 -3.69 17.57 7.37
N ILE A 387 -3.45 18.44 8.36
CA ILE A 387 -4.50 18.88 9.29
C ILE A 387 -5.59 19.67 8.54
N LYS A 388 -5.18 20.54 7.62
CA LYS A 388 -6.10 21.26 6.73
C LYS A 388 -7.01 20.33 5.94
N CYS A 389 -6.49 19.23 5.39
CA CYS A 389 -7.25 18.22 4.65
C CYS A 389 -8.33 17.56 5.53
N LEU A 390 -7.96 17.12 6.74
CA LEU A 390 -8.92 16.54 7.68
C LEU A 390 -9.99 17.57 8.10
N LEU A 391 -9.60 18.82 8.33
CA LEU A 391 -10.54 19.91 8.61
C LEU A 391 -11.50 20.18 7.44
N SER A 392 -11.05 20.09 6.19
CA SER A 392 -11.93 20.18 5.02
C SER A 392 -12.98 19.07 5.04
N TYR A 393 -12.63 17.83 5.35
CA TYR A 393 -13.63 16.75 5.45
C TYR A 393 -14.65 17.00 6.56
N VAL A 394 -14.24 17.53 7.71
CA VAL A 394 -15.19 17.95 8.76
C VAL A 394 -16.11 19.05 8.22
N ALA A 395 -15.56 20.06 7.56
CA ALA A 395 -16.35 21.17 7.01
C ALA A 395 -17.35 20.70 5.95
N GLU A 396 -16.93 19.87 4.99
CA GLU A 396 -17.78 19.32 3.92
C GLU A 396 -18.97 18.51 4.45
N LYS A 397 -18.79 17.82 5.58
CA LYS A 397 -19.83 16.99 6.21
C LYS A 397 -20.74 17.79 7.13
N CYS A 398 -20.22 18.81 7.80
CA CYS A 398 -20.92 19.47 8.91
C CYS A 398 -21.46 20.86 8.56
N LEU A 399 -20.74 21.63 7.75
CA LEU A 399 -20.99 23.06 7.54
C LEU A 399 -21.79 23.32 6.25
N LEU A 400 -22.45 24.47 6.23
CA LEU A 400 -23.10 25.02 5.05
C LEU A 400 -22.27 26.14 4.42
N GLN A 401 -22.58 26.45 3.17
CA GLN A 401 -22.01 27.60 2.47
C GLN A 401 -22.28 28.92 3.20
N THR A 402 -23.43 29.07 3.86
CA THR A 402 -23.72 30.23 4.72
C THR A 402 -22.79 30.31 5.93
N ASP A 403 -22.37 29.17 6.49
CA ASP A 403 -21.45 29.14 7.62
C ASP A 403 -20.07 29.65 7.23
N ILE A 404 -19.63 29.40 5.99
CA ILE A 404 -18.31 29.79 5.48
C ILE A 404 -18.31 31.19 4.83
N ARG A 405 -19.43 31.61 4.23
CA ARG A 405 -19.56 32.90 3.52
C ARG A 405 -19.76 34.11 4.42
N MET A 406 -19.89 33.95 5.74
CA MET A 406 -19.95 35.09 6.66
C MET A 406 -18.57 35.75 6.82
N THR A 407 -18.09 36.37 5.75
CA THR A 407 -17.44 37.69 5.82
C THR A 407 -18.45 38.71 6.36
N PRO A 408 -18.02 39.70 7.14
CA PRO A 408 -18.90 40.54 7.95
C PRO A 408 -19.74 41.47 7.06
N THR A 409 -20.97 41.06 6.73
CA THR A 409 -21.99 41.94 6.13
C THR A 409 -23.41 41.66 6.63
N HIS A 410 -23.59 40.78 7.62
CA HIS A 410 -24.94 40.39 8.10
C HIS A 410 -25.22 40.75 9.57
N GLU A 411 -24.55 41.79 10.10
CA GLU A 411 -25.02 42.45 11.33
C GLU A 411 -25.92 43.67 11.05
N GLU A 412 -26.12 44.08 9.79
CA GLU A 412 -26.94 45.26 9.44
C GLU A 412 -28.45 44.99 9.23
N GLU A 413 -28.93 43.74 9.26
CA GLU A 413 -30.36 43.44 8.92
C GLU A 413 -31.24 42.97 10.09
N MET A 414 -30.78 43.03 11.34
CA MET A 414 -31.63 42.73 12.51
C MET A 414 -31.96 43.94 13.39
N GLU A 415 -31.80 45.16 12.89
CA GLU A 415 -32.13 46.41 13.61
C GLU A 415 -33.40 47.12 13.11
N CYS A 416 -34.28 46.43 12.39
CA CYS A 416 -35.59 46.97 11.98
C CYS A 416 -36.73 46.10 12.50
N LEU A 417 -36.94 46.05 13.82
CA LEU A 417 -38.23 45.63 14.38
C LEU A 417 -38.43 45.96 15.88
N HIS A 418 -37.80 46.99 16.43
CA HIS A 418 -38.26 47.58 17.71
C HIS A 418 -38.02 49.09 17.70
N SER A 419 -39.02 49.84 17.24
CA SER A 419 -39.13 51.27 17.60
C SER A 419 -39.64 51.38 19.03
N ASP A 420 -39.18 52.43 19.70
CA ASP A 420 -39.66 52.99 20.95
C ASP A 420 -39.04 52.41 22.23
N LEU A 421 -37.82 52.88 22.55
CA LEU A 421 -37.42 53.43 23.86
C LEU A 421 -35.95 53.95 23.80
N GLU A 422 -35.66 54.98 24.59
CA GLU A 422 -34.47 55.87 24.61
C GLU A 422 -33.07 55.19 24.70
N PRO A 423 -31.98 55.88 24.26
CA PRO A 423 -30.69 55.26 24.01
C PRO A 423 -29.87 55.06 25.30
N ILE A 424 -29.66 53.79 25.66
CA ILE A 424 -28.58 53.40 26.58
C ILE A 424 -27.31 53.23 25.74
N THR A 425 -26.28 54.02 26.04
CA THR A 425 -24.96 53.90 25.42
C THR A 425 -24.29 52.61 25.86
N LEU A 426 -24.40 51.56 25.04
CA LEU A 426 -23.58 50.35 25.14
C LEU A 426 -22.15 50.64 24.64
N PRO A 427 -21.11 50.09 25.27
CA PRO A 427 -19.73 50.25 24.80
C PRO A 427 -19.53 49.52 23.46
N PRO A 428 -18.55 49.94 22.64
CA PRO A 428 -18.40 49.46 21.27
C PRO A 428 -18.14 47.95 21.26
N GLN A 429 -19.05 47.19 20.65
CA GLN A 429 -18.86 45.79 20.32
C GLN A 429 -17.56 45.64 19.51
N ARG A 430 -16.64 44.82 20.02
CA ARG A 430 -15.34 44.59 19.38
C ARG A 430 -15.56 43.90 18.04
N ARG A 431 -15.32 44.66 16.97
CA ARG A 431 -15.30 44.21 15.57
C ARG A 431 -14.59 42.87 15.41
N PHE A 432 -15.30 41.89 14.86
CA PHE A 432 -14.72 40.68 14.32
C PHE A 432 -13.84 41.07 13.12
N VAL A 433 -12.52 41.01 13.26
CA VAL A 433 -11.63 41.33 12.14
C VAL A 433 -11.70 40.19 11.13
N ALA A 434 -12.23 40.47 9.95
CA ALA A 434 -12.33 39.56 8.79
C ALA A 434 -11.01 38.93 8.31
N SER A 435 -9.88 39.23 8.95
CA SER A 435 -8.53 38.75 8.63
C SER A 435 -8.22 37.31 9.06
N SER A 436 -9.12 36.60 9.75
CA SER A 436 -8.81 35.32 10.40
C SER A 436 -9.37 34.06 9.73
N VAL A 437 -10.12 34.16 8.64
CA VAL A 437 -10.65 32.99 7.93
C VAL A 437 -9.60 32.47 6.93
N PRO A 438 -9.11 31.23 7.05
CA PRO A 438 -8.10 30.71 6.14
C PRO A 438 -8.57 30.75 4.68
N GLN A 439 -7.70 31.22 3.78
CA GLN A 439 -8.04 31.41 2.35
C GLN A 439 -8.66 30.17 1.67
N TYR A 440 -8.30 28.97 2.14
CA TYR A 440 -8.78 27.72 1.56
C TYR A 440 -10.25 27.43 1.85
N PHE A 441 -10.88 28.10 2.82
CA PHE A 441 -12.30 27.95 3.13
C PHE A 441 -13.18 28.29 1.93
N SER A 442 -12.78 29.32 1.16
CA SER A 442 -13.47 29.74 -0.06
C SER A 442 -13.53 28.65 -1.15
N ARG A 443 -12.62 27.66 -1.09
CA ARG A 443 -12.48 26.57 -2.06
C ARG A 443 -13.08 25.25 -1.56
N MET A 444 -13.59 25.19 -0.33
CA MET A 444 -14.21 23.99 0.22
C MET A 444 -15.54 23.69 -0.46
N GLN A 445 -15.78 22.40 -0.75
CA GLN A 445 -17.03 21.94 -1.34
C GLN A 445 -18.08 21.65 -0.25
N VAL A 446 -18.61 22.70 0.37
CA VAL A 446 -19.66 22.57 1.39
C VAL A 446 -21.08 22.58 0.81
N ARG A 447 -22.01 21.98 1.55
CA ARG A 447 -23.43 21.90 1.17
C ARG A 447 -24.08 23.29 1.21
N ARG A 448 -25.10 23.51 0.38
CA ARG A 448 -25.88 24.76 0.39
C ARG A 448 -26.94 24.78 1.49
N SER A 449 -27.55 23.63 1.77
CA SER A 449 -28.61 23.45 2.75
C SER A 449 -28.60 22.01 3.30
N GLY A 450 -29.39 21.77 4.34
CA GLY A 450 -29.58 20.44 4.95
C GLY A 450 -28.93 20.26 6.32
N SER A 451 -29.21 19.12 6.96
CA SER A 451 -28.61 18.73 8.23
C SER A 451 -27.15 18.27 8.05
N PRO A 452 -26.31 18.37 9.10
CA PRO A 452 -24.97 17.82 9.07
C PRO A 452 -25.00 16.29 8.84
N SER A 453 -23.98 15.78 8.14
CA SER A 453 -23.85 14.38 7.76
C SER A 453 -22.97 13.64 8.75
N PHE A 454 -23.53 12.69 9.49
CA PHE A 454 -22.75 11.81 10.36
C PHE A 454 -22.55 10.44 9.73
N ASP A 455 -21.44 10.27 9.02
CA ASP A 455 -21.03 9.01 8.40
C ASP A 455 -19.69 8.50 8.97
N ALA A 456 -19.25 7.32 8.49
CA ALA A 456 -17.99 6.74 8.91
C ALA A 456 -16.78 7.65 8.62
N THR A 457 -16.80 8.39 7.51
CA THR A 457 -15.71 9.32 7.17
C THR A 457 -15.58 10.42 8.22
N LEU A 458 -16.69 11.06 8.62
CA LEU A 458 -16.65 12.07 9.68
C LEU A 458 -16.16 11.46 11.01
N ARG A 459 -16.68 10.29 11.39
CA ARG A 459 -16.31 9.59 12.63
C ARG A 459 -14.80 9.33 12.71
N PHE A 460 -14.23 8.77 11.65
CA PHE A 460 -12.81 8.48 11.58
C PHE A 460 -11.97 9.75 11.48
N THR A 461 -12.43 10.77 10.75
CA THR A 461 -11.74 12.07 10.66
C THR A 461 -11.62 12.75 12.02
N LEU A 462 -12.70 12.77 12.82
CA LEU A 462 -12.66 13.34 14.18
C LEU A 462 -11.73 12.55 15.10
N SER A 463 -11.73 11.21 14.99
CA SER A 463 -10.82 10.35 15.78
C SER A 463 -9.36 10.54 15.35
N ALA A 464 -9.08 10.66 14.05
CA ALA A 464 -7.77 10.97 13.52
C ALA A 464 -7.26 12.32 14.02
N LEU A 465 -8.08 13.38 13.94
CA LEU A 465 -7.71 14.71 14.44
C LEU A 465 -7.41 14.69 15.94
N TRP A 466 -8.22 14.00 16.74
CA TRP A 466 -7.97 13.84 18.18
C TRP A 466 -6.63 13.14 18.43
N ASN A 467 -6.41 11.97 17.81
CA ASN A 467 -5.19 11.20 18.03
C ASN A 467 -3.91 11.89 17.51
N LEU A 468 -4.01 12.70 16.45
CA LEU A 468 -2.88 13.48 15.91
C LEU A 468 -2.50 14.68 16.79
N THR A 469 -3.45 15.22 17.56
CA THR A 469 -3.23 16.37 18.47
C THR A 469 -2.80 15.95 19.87
N ASP A 470 -2.98 14.69 20.22
CA ASP A 470 -2.61 14.12 21.51
C ASP A 470 -1.10 14.19 21.77
N GLU A 471 -0.73 14.87 22.86
CA GLU A 471 0.64 15.26 23.21
C GLU A 471 1.48 15.85 22.06
N CYS A 472 0.84 16.49 21.06
CA CYS A 472 1.51 17.01 19.86
C CYS A 472 1.23 18.51 19.67
N PRO A 473 2.04 19.41 20.30
CA PRO A 473 1.86 20.86 20.24
C PRO A 473 1.82 21.40 18.81
N GLU A 474 2.64 20.87 17.90
CA GLU A 474 2.66 21.29 16.51
C GLU A 474 1.34 20.99 15.80
N ALA A 475 0.73 19.82 16.04
CA ALA A 475 -0.57 19.50 15.49
C ALA A 475 -1.68 20.40 16.05
N CYS A 476 -1.66 20.69 17.36
CA CYS A 476 -2.57 21.65 18.00
C CYS A 476 -2.45 23.05 17.38
N GLN A 477 -1.21 23.54 17.18
CA GLN A 477 -0.95 24.82 16.51
C GLN A 477 -1.44 24.82 15.06
N ARG A 478 -1.23 23.73 14.31
CA ARG A 478 -1.75 23.58 12.95
C ARG A 478 -3.28 23.55 12.92
N PHE A 479 -3.92 22.89 13.88
CA PHE A 479 -5.38 22.87 14.00
C PHE A 479 -5.92 24.29 14.19
N VAL A 480 -5.36 25.05 15.14
CA VAL A 480 -5.78 26.45 15.39
C VAL A 480 -5.51 27.33 14.16
N SER A 481 -4.30 27.29 13.61
CA SER A 481 -3.88 28.14 12.50
C SER A 481 -4.65 27.88 11.21
N ASN A 482 -5.15 26.65 11.01
CA ASN A 482 -6.01 26.29 9.88
C ASN A 482 -7.51 26.52 10.17
N GLY A 483 -7.87 27.30 11.20
CA GLY A 483 -9.27 27.64 11.47
C GLY A 483 -10.10 26.49 12.07
N GLY A 484 -9.45 25.49 12.66
CA GLY A 484 -10.12 24.34 13.28
C GLY A 484 -11.14 24.74 14.35
N LEU A 485 -10.85 25.77 15.16
CA LEU A 485 -11.78 26.30 16.16
C LEU A 485 -13.07 26.85 15.56
N PHE A 486 -12.98 27.53 14.42
CA PHE A 486 -14.17 28.02 13.73
C PHE A 486 -15.05 26.87 13.23
N ILE A 487 -14.42 25.86 12.61
CA ILE A 487 -15.11 24.68 12.10
C ILE A 487 -15.79 23.93 13.24
N PHE A 488 -15.10 23.76 14.38
CA PHE A 488 -15.61 23.05 15.54
C PHE A 488 -16.76 23.81 16.21
N GLU A 489 -16.67 25.14 16.34
CA GLU A 489 -17.76 25.96 16.90
C GLU A 489 -19.05 25.81 16.06
N LYS A 490 -18.94 25.92 14.73
CA LYS A 490 -20.08 25.73 13.83
C LYS A 490 -20.61 24.29 13.85
N MET A 491 -19.72 23.30 13.89
CA MET A 491 -20.11 21.89 13.99
C MET A 491 -20.88 21.61 15.30
N LEU A 492 -20.37 22.04 16.46
CA LEU A 492 -21.01 21.84 17.75
C LEU A 492 -22.42 22.46 17.80
N TYR A 493 -22.56 23.66 17.23
CA TYR A 493 -23.86 24.32 17.06
C TYR A 493 -24.81 23.51 16.19
N ARG A 494 -24.38 23.05 15.02
CA ARG A 494 -25.25 22.31 14.09
C ARG A 494 -25.63 20.91 14.58
N PHE A 495 -24.80 20.28 15.40
CA PHE A 495 -25.10 18.98 15.99
C PHE A 495 -26.00 19.04 17.23
N ARG A 496 -26.29 20.22 17.79
CA ARG A 496 -27.09 20.36 19.02
C ARG A 496 -28.51 19.74 18.92
N ASP A 497 -29.08 19.79 17.71
CA ASP A 497 -30.44 19.36 17.39
C ASP A 497 -30.46 17.97 16.72
N GLN A 498 -29.32 17.28 16.65
CA GLN A 498 -29.25 15.89 16.15
C GLN A 498 -29.65 14.89 17.23
N ASP A 499 -29.81 13.62 16.84
CA ASP A 499 -30.06 12.56 17.81
C ASP A 499 -28.97 12.50 18.89
N ILE A 500 -29.34 12.02 20.08
CA ILE A 500 -28.48 12.05 21.26
C ILE A 500 -27.19 11.25 21.01
N GLU A 501 -27.28 10.09 20.36
CA GLU A 501 -26.12 9.22 20.13
C GLU A 501 -25.08 9.88 19.21
N ARG A 502 -25.50 10.42 18.07
CA ARG A 502 -24.60 11.10 17.11
C ARG A 502 -24.09 12.40 17.70
N ARG A 503 -24.94 13.19 18.36
CA ARG A 503 -24.55 14.43 19.03
C ARG A 503 -23.48 14.15 20.07
N ASP A 504 -23.72 13.22 20.97
CA ASP A 504 -22.82 12.92 22.08
C ASP A 504 -21.51 12.31 21.57
N HIS A 505 -21.56 11.51 20.48
CA HIS A 505 -20.34 11.04 19.81
C HIS A 505 -19.50 12.20 19.26
N VAL A 506 -20.13 13.15 18.53
CA VAL A 506 -19.43 14.34 18.03
C VAL A 506 -18.88 15.17 19.18
N TYR A 507 -19.68 15.44 20.21
CA TYR A 507 -19.27 16.25 21.37
C TYR A 507 -18.07 15.63 22.07
N THR A 508 -18.08 14.32 22.30
CA THR A 508 -16.97 13.60 22.92
C THR A 508 -15.68 13.77 22.11
N LYS A 509 -15.72 13.52 20.80
CA LYS A 509 -14.52 13.64 19.94
C LYS A 509 -14.03 15.08 19.83
N CYS A 510 -14.95 16.05 19.79
CA CYS A 510 -14.60 17.47 19.73
C CYS A 510 -13.95 17.93 21.03
N LEU A 511 -14.57 17.64 22.17
CA LEU A 511 -14.07 18.04 23.48
C LEU A 511 -12.74 17.34 23.79
N GLY A 512 -12.56 16.08 23.40
CA GLY A 512 -11.27 15.39 23.51
C GLY A 512 -10.15 16.13 22.78
N LEU A 513 -10.37 16.53 21.52
CA LEU A 513 -9.40 17.33 20.78
C LEU A 513 -9.19 18.72 21.41
N LEU A 514 -10.26 19.41 21.80
CA LEU A 514 -10.16 20.75 22.40
C LEU A 514 -9.47 20.71 23.76
N ASN A 515 -9.55 19.60 24.49
CA ASN A 515 -8.76 19.35 25.70
C ASN A 515 -7.27 19.34 25.38
N ASN A 516 -6.85 18.59 24.35
CA ASN A 516 -5.45 18.57 23.89
C ASN A 516 -4.98 19.97 23.44
N VAL A 517 -5.87 20.78 22.85
CA VAL A 517 -5.56 22.17 22.48
C VAL A 517 -5.41 23.07 23.71
N ALA A 518 -6.17 22.82 24.78
CA ALA A 518 -6.10 23.54 26.04
C ALA A 518 -4.83 23.21 26.84
N GLU A 519 -4.37 21.96 26.76
CA GLU A 519 -3.14 21.47 27.38
C GLU A 519 -1.87 22.17 26.86
N VAL A 520 -1.90 22.63 25.60
CA VAL A 520 -0.76 23.28 24.95
C VAL A 520 -0.75 24.78 25.24
N GLU A 521 0.29 25.24 25.95
CA GLU A 521 0.49 26.64 26.37
C GLU A 521 0.30 27.65 25.22
N ALA A 522 0.87 27.35 24.05
CA ALA A 522 0.80 28.22 22.88
C ALA A 522 -0.62 28.34 22.27
N THR A 523 -1.55 27.43 22.57
CA THR A 523 -2.86 27.37 21.92
C THR A 523 -4.07 27.54 22.84
N GLY A 524 -3.95 27.27 24.14
CA GLY A 524 -5.08 27.29 25.07
C GLY A 524 -5.85 28.62 25.07
N HIS A 525 -5.15 29.75 25.01
CA HIS A 525 -5.77 31.09 25.00
C HIS A 525 -6.67 31.39 23.79
N TYR A 526 -6.61 30.60 22.70
CA TYR A 526 -7.52 30.74 21.56
C TYR A 526 -8.91 30.15 21.83
N LEU A 527 -9.06 29.30 22.84
CA LEU A 527 -10.34 28.72 23.28
C LEU A 527 -11.19 29.71 24.10
N MET A 528 -10.57 30.80 24.58
CA MET A 528 -11.23 31.87 25.35
C MET A 528 -12.14 32.71 24.45
N LYS A 529 -13.31 32.17 24.11
CA LYS A 529 -14.40 32.81 23.36
C LYS A 529 -15.71 32.59 24.11
N ASP A 530 -16.58 33.60 24.18
CA ASP A 530 -17.82 33.52 24.97
C ASP A 530 -18.70 32.32 24.59
N ASN A 531 -18.89 32.06 23.29
CA ASN A 531 -19.67 30.91 22.82
C ASN A 531 -19.10 29.55 23.28
N LEU A 532 -17.77 29.40 23.21
CA LEU A 532 -17.11 28.16 23.62
C LEU A 532 -17.11 28.02 25.15
N MET A 533 -16.82 29.09 25.89
CA MET A 533 -16.85 29.07 27.36
C MET A 533 -18.24 28.74 27.89
N ASN A 534 -19.29 29.33 27.32
CA ASN A 534 -20.68 29.01 27.65
C ASN A 534 -21.00 27.55 27.34
N PHE A 535 -20.51 27.04 26.20
CA PHE A 535 -20.66 25.62 25.85
C PHE A 535 -19.97 24.70 26.86
N PHE A 536 -18.70 24.95 27.21
CA PHE A 536 -17.95 24.13 28.17
C PHE A 536 -18.60 24.11 29.55
N LEU A 537 -19.02 25.27 30.06
CA LEU A 537 -19.74 25.37 31.33
C LEU A 537 -21.06 24.59 31.32
N LYS A 538 -21.81 24.64 30.21
CA LYS A 538 -23.02 23.83 30.03
C LYS A 538 -22.69 22.33 30.02
N MET A 539 -21.57 21.93 29.41
CA MET A 539 -21.16 20.53 29.31
C MET A 539 -20.67 19.93 30.64
N LEU A 540 -20.28 20.73 31.65
CA LEU A 540 -19.92 20.21 32.98
C LEU A 540 -21.00 19.37 33.66
N ARG A 541 -22.27 19.63 33.32
CA ARG A 541 -23.45 18.94 33.88
C ARG A 541 -24.10 18.00 32.85
N HIS A 542 -23.35 17.58 31.84
CA HIS A 542 -23.88 16.71 30.81
C HIS A 542 -24.14 15.29 31.37
N PRO A 543 -25.22 14.59 30.96
CA PRO A 543 -25.51 13.24 31.44
C PRO A 543 -24.41 12.22 31.13
N SER A 544 -23.74 12.37 30.00
CA SER A 544 -22.54 11.58 29.69
C SER A 544 -21.33 12.11 30.47
N ILE A 545 -20.84 11.29 31.40
CA ILE A 545 -19.64 11.57 32.20
C ILE A 545 -18.41 11.87 31.33
N GLN A 546 -18.27 11.23 30.18
CA GLN A 546 -17.14 11.46 29.27
C GLN A 546 -17.13 12.88 28.70
N ILE A 547 -18.31 13.42 28.37
CA ILE A 547 -18.45 14.81 27.91
C ILE A 547 -18.14 15.79 29.05
N SER A 548 -18.70 15.54 30.23
CA SER A 548 -18.45 16.35 31.43
C SER A 548 -16.97 16.34 31.83
N TYR A 549 -16.32 15.19 31.71
CA TYR A 549 -14.90 14.99 31.97
C TYR A 549 -14.01 15.85 31.07
N PHE A 550 -14.22 15.82 29.75
CA PHE A 550 -13.41 16.63 28.83
C PHE A 550 -13.71 18.12 28.97
N ALA A 551 -14.96 18.51 29.19
CA ALA A 551 -15.31 19.91 29.45
C ALA A 551 -14.60 20.44 30.70
N ALA A 552 -14.54 19.64 31.77
CA ALA A 552 -13.82 19.98 32.99
C ALA A 552 -12.31 20.09 32.77
N GLY A 553 -11.71 19.20 31.98
CA GLY A 553 -10.29 19.27 31.63
C GLY A 553 -9.93 20.56 30.89
N ILE A 554 -10.73 20.93 29.88
CA ILE A 554 -10.56 22.19 29.16
C ILE A 554 -10.59 23.36 30.15
N LEU A 555 -11.60 23.42 31.01
CA LEU A 555 -11.73 24.51 31.99
C LEU A 555 -10.61 24.51 33.03
N ALA A 556 -10.13 23.35 33.47
CA ALA A 556 -8.99 23.21 34.37
C ALA A 556 -7.72 23.84 33.78
N HIS A 557 -7.43 23.58 32.49
CA HIS A 557 -6.31 24.22 31.79
C HIS A 557 -6.53 25.72 31.57
N LEU A 558 -7.72 26.14 31.12
CA LEU A 558 -8.00 27.56 30.86
C LEU A 558 -7.97 28.42 32.13
N THR A 559 -8.36 27.85 33.27
CA THR A 559 -8.30 28.54 34.58
C THR A 559 -6.88 28.62 35.15
N CYS A 560 -5.89 27.95 34.55
CA CYS A 560 -4.48 28.22 34.83
C CYS A 560 -3.92 29.42 34.04
N LEU A 561 -4.64 29.94 33.04
CA LEU A 561 -4.21 31.13 32.30
C LEU A 561 -4.21 32.39 33.20
N PRO A 562 -3.33 33.38 32.92
CA PRO A 562 -3.29 34.64 33.67
C PRO A 562 -4.64 35.37 33.69
N GLU A 563 -4.97 36.02 34.81
CA GLU A 563 -6.22 36.79 34.99
C GLU A 563 -6.42 37.82 33.86
N GLN A 564 -5.33 38.46 33.44
CA GLN A 564 -5.36 39.45 32.36
C GLN A 564 -5.85 38.84 31.03
N THR A 565 -5.57 37.57 30.76
CA THR A 565 -6.06 36.87 29.57
C THR A 565 -7.58 36.72 29.61
N TRP A 566 -8.15 36.42 30.78
CA TRP A 566 -9.60 36.33 30.99
C TRP A 566 -10.28 37.68 30.74
N ILE A 567 -9.75 38.74 31.35
CA ILE A 567 -10.25 40.12 31.18
C ILE A 567 -10.14 40.58 29.72
N ASN A 568 -9.06 40.22 29.03
CA ASN A 568 -8.83 40.68 27.66
C ASN A 568 -9.69 39.94 26.62
N LYS A 569 -10.03 38.67 26.86
CA LYS A 569 -10.63 37.78 25.86
C LYS A 569 -12.13 37.57 26.00
N LEU A 570 -12.70 37.79 27.18
CA LEU A 570 -14.12 37.55 27.46
C LEU A 570 -14.83 38.85 27.85
N ASP A 571 -16.14 38.92 27.60
CA ASP A 571 -16.96 40.11 27.84
C ASP A 571 -17.35 40.31 29.32
N GLY A 572 -16.70 39.60 30.24
CA GLY A 572 -16.89 39.73 31.70
C GLY A 572 -18.08 38.96 32.28
N PHE A 573 -18.97 38.40 31.45
CA PHE A 573 -20.10 37.57 31.92
C PHE A 573 -19.66 36.28 32.62
N VAL A 574 -18.53 35.70 32.18
CA VAL A 574 -17.93 34.51 32.78
C VAL A 574 -16.62 34.91 33.47
N THR A 575 -16.61 34.90 34.80
CA THR A 575 -15.40 35.20 35.59
C THR A 575 -14.59 33.94 35.87
N LYS A 576 -13.27 34.10 36.03
CA LYS A 576 -12.35 33.01 36.38
C LYS A 576 -12.79 32.31 37.67
N GLU A 577 -13.10 33.08 38.70
CA GLU A 577 -13.57 32.56 40.00
C GLU A 577 -14.86 31.73 39.87
N SER A 578 -15.85 32.23 39.11
CA SER A 578 -17.11 31.52 38.89
C SER A 578 -16.87 30.20 38.16
N CYS A 579 -15.97 30.19 37.18
CA CYS A 579 -15.61 29.00 36.42
C CYS A 579 -14.94 27.93 37.32
N ILE A 580 -13.96 28.32 38.13
CA ILE A 580 -13.26 27.41 39.06
C ILE A 580 -14.23 26.79 40.06
N ARG A 581 -15.17 27.58 40.61
CA ARG A 581 -16.20 27.09 41.52
C ARG A 581 -17.12 26.07 40.85
N GLN A 582 -17.59 26.36 39.62
CA GLN A 582 -18.46 25.46 38.88
C GLN A 582 -17.75 24.15 38.50
N LEU A 583 -16.46 24.22 38.15
CA LEU A 583 -15.61 23.06 37.90
C LEU A 583 -15.57 22.15 39.14
N GLY A 584 -15.21 22.69 40.31
CA GLY A 584 -15.13 21.91 41.55
C GLY A 584 -16.47 21.27 41.95
N GLN A 585 -17.57 22.02 41.83
CA GLN A 585 -18.92 21.50 42.07
C GLN A 585 -19.28 20.35 41.14
N ALA A 586 -18.93 20.46 39.85
CA ALA A 586 -19.19 19.41 38.88
C ALA A 586 -18.42 18.13 39.22
N VAL A 587 -17.10 18.22 39.46
CA VAL A 587 -16.26 17.05 39.76
C VAL A 587 -16.71 16.35 41.04
N CYS A 588 -17.10 17.10 42.07
CA CYS A 588 -17.65 16.54 43.31
C CYS A 588 -18.98 15.81 43.12
N SER A 589 -19.73 16.11 42.06
CA SER A 589 -21.04 15.47 41.81
C SER A 589 -20.93 14.12 41.10
N TRP A 590 -19.75 13.78 40.56
CA TRP A 590 -19.60 12.61 39.71
C TRP A 590 -19.40 11.31 40.50
N SER A 591 -20.13 10.27 40.08
CA SER A 591 -19.83 8.89 40.43
C SER A 591 -18.76 8.33 39.49
N GLN A 592 -17.80 7.59 40.03
CA GLN A 592 -16.76 6.97 39.20
C GLN A 592 -17.37 5.91 38.27
N PRO A 593 -17.12 5.98 36.95
CA PRO A 593 -17.60 4.97 36.00
C PRO A 593 -16.96 3.59 36.27
N HIS A 594 -17.70 2.53 35.96
CA HIS A 594 -17.23 1.14 36.09
C HIS A 594 -16.49 0.61 34.87
N TYR A 595 -16.40 1.40 33.80
CA TYR A 595 -15.77 1.05 32.53
C TYR A 595 -14.60 1.99 32.23
N GLU A 596 -13.67 1.55 31.37
CA GLU A 596 -12.60 2.40 30.86
C GLU A 596 -13.18 3.51 29.96
N MET A 597 -12.87 4.76 30.27
CA MET A 597 -13.48 5.93 29.62
C MET A 597 -12.50 6.69 28.73
N VAL A 598 -11.25 6.80 29.17
CA VAL A 598 -10.20 7.58 28.53
C VAL A 598 -8.87 6.89 28.75
N ALA A 599 -8.01 6.99 27.74
CA ALA A 599 -6.61 6.60 27.80
C ALA A 599 -5.75 7.84 27.53
N TYR A 600 -4.60 7.92 28.19
CA TYR A 600 -3.60 8.98 28.02
C TYR A 600 -2.27 8.33 27.68
N ARG A 601 -1.47 8.99 26.82
CA ARG A 601 -0.10 8.55 26.50
C ARG A 601 0.83 8.66 27.69
N SER A 602 0.64 9.70 28.51
CA SER A 602 1.37 9.92 29.75
C SER A 602 0.54 10.72 30.75
N PHE A 603 1.01 10.81 32.00
CA PHE A 603 0.38 11.66 33.01
C PHE A 603 0.83 13.13 32.95
N LYS A 604 1.65 13.53 31.96
CA LYS A 604 2.17 14.91 31.84
C LYS A 604 1.09 15.99 31.86
N PRO A 605 -0.08 15.84 31.20
CA PRO A 605 -1.12 16.87 31.24
C PRO A 605 -1.62 17.14 32.67
N PHE A 606 -1.74 16.10 33.49
CA PHE A 606 -2.17 16.22 34.88
C PHE A 606 -1.06 16.75 35.78
N GLU A 607 0.18 16.32 35.56
CA GLU A 607 1.36 16.86 36.25
C GLU A 607 1.45 18.39 36.06
N ALA A 608 1.28 18.84 34.82
CA ALA A 608 1.30 20.26 34.47
C ALA A 608 0.24 21.07 35.23
N LEU A 609 -0.94 20.50 35.52
CA LEU A 609 -1.97 21.15 36.32
C LEU A 609 -1.68 21.09 37.81
N ILE A 610 -1.27 19.95 38.34
CA ILE A 610 -1.07 19.76 39.79
C ILE A 610 0.04 20.69 40.31
N PHE A 611 1.12 20.81 39.54
CA PHE A 611 2.28 21.63 39.91
C PHE A 611 2.23 23.06 39.37
N HIS A 612 1.17 23.46 38.67
CA HIS A 612 1.02 24.84 38.20
C HIS A 612 0.91 25.81 39.39
N GLN A 613 1.58 26.96 39.31
CA GLN A 613 1.59 27.95 40.39
C GLN A 613 0.20 28.53 40.68
N ASP A 614 -0.59 28.75 39.63
CA ASP A 614 -1.98 29.21 39.72
C ASP A 614 -3.00 28.08 39.90
N SER A 615 -2.56 26.84 40.13
CA SER A 615 -3.47 25.71 40.33
C SER A 615 -4.23 25.84 41.64
N ARG A 616 -5.53 25.53 41.60
CA ARG A 616 -6.42 25.55 42.77
C ARG A 616 -6.94 24.15 43.09
N LEU A 617 -7.48 23.98 44.29
CA LEU A 617 -7.99 22.69 44.78
C LEU A 617 -9.01 22.07 43.81
N GLU A 618 -9.89 22.87 43.20
CA GLU A 618 -10.89 22.41 42.25
C GLU A 618 -10.26 21.87 40.95
N ILE A 619 -9.16 22.48 40.50
CA ILE A 619 -8.37 22.06 39.33
C ILE A 619 -7.61 20.76 39.66
N GLN A 620 -6.93 20.73 40.81
CA GLN A 620 -6.22 19.56 41.31
C GLN A 620 -7.18 18.38 41.53
N LEU A 621 -8.40 18.63 41.99
CA LEU A 621 -9.41 17.59 42.19
C LEU A 621 -9.78 16.89 40.88
N TRP A 622 -9.94 17.65 39.78
CA TRP A 622 -10.15 17.04 38.46
C TRP A 622 -8.97 16.16 38.04
N ALA A 623 -7.74 16.66 38.20
CA ALA A 623 -6.53 15.92 37.82
C ALA A 623 -6.37 14.63 38.64
N VAL A 624 -6.57 14.68 39.95
CA VAL A 624 -6.51 13.50 40.82
C VAL A 624 -7.66 12.53 40.54
N TRP A 625 -8.87 13.03 40.26
CA TRP A 625 -10.00 12.19 39.84
C TRP A 625 -9.67 11.43 38.56
N ALA A 626 -9.07 12.10 37.58
CA ALA A 626 -8.63 11.51 36.32
C ALA A 626 -7.56 10.43 36.51
N ILE A 627 -6.51 10.73 37.27
CA ILE A 627 -5.44 9.78 37.60
C ILE A 627 -6.03 8.56 38.33
N ASN A 628 -6.91 8.77 39.31
CA ASN A 628 -7.58 7.69 40.01
C ASN A 628 -8.40 6.83 39.05
N HIS A 629 -9.16 7.44 38.13
CA HIS A 629 -9.92 6.70 37.11
C HIS A 629 -9.01 5.83 36.23
N ILE A 630 -7.95 6.40 35.68
CA ILE A 630 -6.99 5.72 34.79
C ILE A 630 -6.26 4.58 35.52
N THR A 631 -5.93 4.76 36.80
CA THR A 631 -5.14 3.76 37.56
C THR A 631 -5.98 2.65 38.19
N THR A 632 -7.30 2.86 38.36
CA THR A 632 -8.18 1.88 39.01
C THR A 632 -9.08 1.13 38.03
N ARG A 633 -9.11 1.51 36.75
CA ARG A 633 -9.90 0.87 35.70
C ARG A 633 -8.95 0.42 34.58
N LYS A 634 -8.91 -0.88 34.31
CA LYS A 634 -8.17 -1.52 33.21
C LYS A 634 -9.10 -2.48 32.47
#